data_AF-A0A1C6GFF7-F1
#
_entry.id   AF-A0A1C6GFF7-F1
#
_cell.length_a   1.000
_cell.length_b   1.000
_cell.length_c   1.000
_cell.angle_alpha   90.00
_cell.angle_beta   90.00
_cell.angle_gamma   90.00
#
_symmetry.space_group_name_H-M   'P 1'
#
loop_
_entity.id
_entity.type
_entity.pdbx_description
1 polymer ?
#
loop_
_entity_poly.entity_id
_entity_poly.type
_entity_poly.pdbx_seq_one_letter_code
_entity_poly.pdbx_strand_id
1 'polypeptide(L)'
;MVVVRLVYGTWLLFQPAEMLVEHFSLGVSWTGTEGWRGAVRFACGISFWWSTLFWIVIAGILWLGCAIFRGIDRQGTPFLPCHVRAVRGIGLLVMALGLLRGSLPELLYTVCGFALERQETLLRGGVRIVMEAGGGSLINWNYLLLGGVVLCLSYAFAYGAHLQQEADETL
;
A
#
# COMPACT_ATOMS: atom_id res chain seq x y z
N MET A 1 6.86 4.14 16.33
CA MET A 1 6.73 2.95 15.44
C MET A 1 7.48 3.10 14.12
N VAL A 2 7.34 4.22 13.39
CA VAL A 2 8.08 4.47 12.12
C VAL A 2 9.60 4.48 12.33
N VAL A 3 10.12 5.14 13.37
CA VAL A 3 11.55 5.16 13.69
C VAL A 3 12.12 3.75 13.93
N VAL A 4 11.38 2.89 14.63
CA VAL A 4 11.78 1.49 14.85
C VAL A 4 11.84 0.73 13.53
N ARG A 5 10.85 0.92 12.63
CA ARG A 5 10.87 0.33 11.29
C ARG A 5 12.00 0.88 10.41
N LEU A 6 12.34 2.16 10.53
CA LEU A 6 13.49 2.75 9.82
C LEU A 6 14.79 2.12 10.29
N VAL A 7 15.03 2.03 11.60
CA VAL A 7 16.23 1.43 12.18
C VAL A 7 16.31 -0.07 11.84
N TYR A 8 15.19 -0.79 11.90
CA TYR A 8 15.15 -2.20 11.56
C TYR A 8 15.33 -2.45 10.05
N GLY A 9 14.72 -1.63 9.21
CA GLY A 9 14.84 -1.71 7.75
C GLY A 9 16.24 -1.38 7.25
N THR A 10 16.90 -0.38 7.85
CA THR A 10 18.31 -0.09 7.54
C THR A 10 19.20 -1.22 8.04
N TRP A 11 18.99 -1.73 9.26
CA TRP A 11 19.75 -2.87 9.79
C TRP A 11 19.64 -4.12 8.90
N LEU A 12 18.44 -4.44 8.40
CA LEU A 12 18.16 -5.54 7.47
C LEU A 12 18.98 -5.47 6.18
N LEU A 13 19.22 -4.26 5.65
CA LEU A 13 20.01 -4.07 4.42
C LEU A 13 21.48 -4.45 4.61
N PHE A 14 22.00 -4.37 5.84
CA PHE A 14 23.39 -4.71 6.17
C PHE A 14 23.58 -6.17 6.60
N GLN A 15 22.50 -6.94 6.79
CA GLN A 15 22.60 -8.34 7.21
C GLN A 15 23.04 -9.28 6.06
N PRO A 16 23.76 -10.37 6.38
CA PRO A 16 24.12 -11.39 5.41
C PRO A 16 22.88 -12.13 4.91
N ALA A 17 22.89 -12.54 3.64
CA ALA A 17 21.75 -13.19 2.99
C ALA A 17 21.32 -14.49 3.68
N GLU A 18 22.26 -15.26 4.23
CA GLU A 18 22.01 -16.51 4.95
C GLU A 18 21.13 -16.29 6.19
N MET A 19 21.43 -15.24 6.97
CA MET A 19 20.63 -14.84 8.12
C MET A 19 19.23 -14.36 7.72
N LEU A 20 19.11 -13.65 6.59
CA LEU A 20 17.80 -13.21 6.08
C LEU A 20 16.93 -14.40 5.67
N VAL A 21 17.53 -15.40 5.02
CA VAL A 21 16.85 -16.64 4.62
C VAL A 21 16.31 -17.39 5.84
N GLU A 22 17.12 -17.53 6.88
CA GLU A 22 16.70 -18.17 8.13
C GLU A 22 15.64 -17.34 8.87
N HIS A 23 15.88 -16.03 9.02
CA HIS A 23 15.01 -15.13 9.76
C HIS A 23 13.60 -15.01 9.15
N PHE A 24 13.50 -15.01 7.82
CA PHE A 24 12.22 -14.95 7.11
C PHE A 24 11.74 -16.33 6.64
N SER A 25 12.43 -17.42 7.01
CA SER A 25 12.12 -18.79 6.57
C SER A 25 11.93 -18.91 5.05
N LEU A 26 12.78 -18.22 4.27
CA LEU A 26 12.67 -18.15 2.82
C LEU A 26 13.14 -19.47 2.19
N GLY A 27 12.29 -20.12 1.41
CA GLY A 27 12.73 -21.21 0.54
C GLY A 27 13.47 -20.63 -0.66
N VAL A 28 14.80 -20.81 -0.75
CA VAL A 28 15.62 -20.37 -1.89
C VAL A 28 16.16 -21.59 -2.63
N SER A 29 15.77 -21.76 -3.89
CA SER A 29 16.35 -22.78 -4.80
C SER A 29 16.95 -22.09 -6.03
N TRP A 30 18.26 -21.89 -6.01
CA TRP A 30 18.93 -21.10 -7.04
C TRP A 30 19.76 -22.00 -7.96
N THR A 31 19.64 -21.78 -9.27
CA THR A 31 20.26 -22.61 -10.33
C THR A 31 21.36 -21.89 -11.12
N GLY A 32 21.67 -20.62 -10.78
CA GLY A 32 22.74 -19.85 -11.41
C GLY A 32 24.13 -20.12 -10.82
N THR A 33 25.17 -19.43 -11.29
CA THR A 33 26.55 -19.53 -10.75
C THR A 33 27.09 -18.22 -10.15
N GLU A 34 26.45 -17.05 -10.36
CA GLU A 34 26.88 -15.80 -9.72
C GLU A 34 25.76 -14.94 -9.09
N GLY A 35 25.96 -14.46 -7.85
CA GLY A 35 25.26 -13.28 -7.30
C GLY A 35 24.00 -13.46 -6.44
N TRP A 36 23.55 -14.68 -6.11
CA TRP A 36 22.28 -14.91 -5.37
C TRP A 36 22.17 -14.18 -4.02
N ARG A 37 23.29 -13.97 -3.32
CA ARG A 37 23.31 -13.28 -2.02
C ARG A 37 22.87 -11.82 -2.13
N GLY A 38 23.24 -11.14 -3.22
CA GLY A 38 22.82 -9.77 -3.48
C GLY A 38 21.34 -9.68 -3.81
N ALA A 39 20.85 -10.64 -4.61
CA ALA A 39 19.44 -10.77 -4.98
C ALA A 39 18.51 -10.88 -3.77
N VAL A 40 18.83 -11.80 -2.85
CA VAL A 40 18.05 -12.04 -1.63
C VAL A 40 17.99 -10.78 -0.75
N ARG A 41 19.12 -10.08 -0.57
CA ARG A 41 19.19 -8.84 0.21
C ARG A 41 18.34 -7.73 -0.41
N PHE A 42 18.43 -7.57 -1.72
CA PHE A 42 17.65 -6.57 -2.45
C PHE A 42 16.15 -6.87 -2.36
N ALA A 43 15.75 -8.13 -2.56
CA ALA A 43 14.35 -8.52 -2.51
C ALA A 43 13.74 -8.39 -1.10
N CYS A 44 14.50 -8.77 -0.06
CA CYS A 44 14.09 -8.57 1.33
C CYS A 44 13.96 -7.09 1.68
N GLY A 45 14.93 -6.27 1.24
CA GLY A 45 14.90 -4.83 1.42
C GLY A 45 13.65 -4.20 0.78
N ILE A 46 13.43 -4.45 -0.51
CA ILE A 46 12.25 -3.93 -1.22
C ILE A 46 10.95 -4.39 -0.56
N SER A 47 10.82 -5.69 -0.24
CA SER A 47 9.62 -6.22 0.42
C SER A 47 9.33 -5.52 1.75
N PHE A 48 10.36 -5.30 2.57
CA PHE A 48 10.22 -4.64 3.86
C PHE A 48 9.78 -3.18 3.71
N TRP A 49 10.42 -2.43 2.80
CA TRP A 49 10.07 -1.04 2.54
C TRP A 49 8.69 -0.90 1.92
N TRP A 50 8.31 -1.81 1.04
CA TRP A 50 6.97 -1.87 0.45
C TRP A 50 5.89 -2.11 1.52
N SER A 51 6.12 -3.08 2.41
CA SER A 51 5.24 -3.33 3.57
C SER A 51 5.14 -2.10 4.47
N THR A 52 6.25 -1.41 4.71
CA THR A 52 6.27 -0.18 5.52
C THR A 52 5.45 0.93 4.87
N LEU A 53 5.60 1.14 3.55
CA LEU A 53 4.82 2.11 2.79
C LEU A 53 3.31 1.83 2.86
N PHE A 54 2.92 0.56 2.73
CA PHE A 54 1.52 0.12 2.88
C PHE A 54 0.92 0.51 4.24
N TRP A 55 1.63 0.24 5.33
CA TRP A 55 1.18 0.60 6.67
C TRP A 55 1.10 2.12 6.90
N ILE A 56 2.00 2.90 6.28
CA ILE A 56 1.96 4.36 6.34
C ILE A 56 0.68 4.90 5.68
N VAL A 57 0.29 4.34 4.53
CA VAL A 57 -0.94 4.74 3.84
C VAL A 57 -2.18 4.40 4.68
N ILE A 58 -2.24 3.22 5.29
CA ILE A 58 -3.34 2.86 6.22
C ILE A 58 -3.40 3.83 7.40
N ALA A 59 -2.26 4.14 8.01
CA ALA A 59 -2.20 5.09 9.11
C ALA A 59 -2.68 6.49 8.67
N GLY A 60 -2.36 6.92 7.44
CA GLY A 60 -2.86 8.15 6.86
C GLY A 60 -4.37 8.18 6.69
N ILE A 61 -4.97 7.08 6.22
CA ILE A 61 -6.43 6.93 6.10
C ILE A 61 -7.10 7.03 7.47
N LEU A 62 -6.60 6.28 8.46
CA LEU A 62 -7.12 6.31 9.82
C LEU A 62 -6.97 7.70 10.46
N TRP A 63 -5.85 8.38 10.21
CA TRP A 63 -5.62 9.73 10.69
C TRP A 63 -6.63 10.72 10.12
N LEU A 64 -6.89 10.68 8.81
CA LEU A 64 -7.89 11.52 8.16
C LEU A 64 -9.30 11.20 8.67
N GLY A 65 -9.64 9.92 8.85
CA GLY A 65 -10.91 9.51 9.46
C GLY A 65 -11.08 10.09 10.86
N CYS A 66 -10.09 9.92 11.73
CA CYS A 66 -10.06 10.51 13.07
C CYS A 66 -10.18 12.04 13.04
N ALA A 67 -9.52 12.71 12.08
CA ALA A 67 -9.58 14.16 11.93
C ALA A 67 -10.98 14.65 11.52
N ILE A 68 -11.68 13.89 10.67
CA ILE A 68 -13.07 14.16 10.30
C ILE A 68 -13.97 14.03 11.54
N PHE A 69 -13.91 12.91 12.27
CA PHE A 69 -14.75 12.71 13.45
C PHE A 69 -14.51 13.76 14.55
N ARG A 70 -13.25 14.10 14.85
CA ARG A 70 -12.94 15.18 15.80
C ARG A 70 -13.40 16.55 15.32
N GLY A 71 -13.47 16.77 14.02
CA GLY A 71 -13.95 18.01 13.45
C GLY A 71 -15.47 18.14 13.54
N ILE A 72 -16.19 17.07 13.20
CA ILE A 72 -17.64 16.99 13.36
C ILE A 72 -18.05 17.21 14.82
N ASP A 73 -17.34 16.61 15.77
CA ASP A 73 -17.59 16.79 17.20
C ASP A 73 -17.43 18.26 17.66
N ARG A 74 -16.50 19.00 17.05
CA ARG A 74 -16.25 20.42 17.39
C ARG A 74 -17.18 21.41 16.67
N GLN A 75 -17.58 21.10 15.44
CA GLN A 75 -18.27 22.04 14.54
C GLN A 75 -19.74 21.69 14.34
N GLY A 76 -20.17 20.50 14.78
CA GLY A 76 -21.56 20.06 14.72
C GLY A 76 -22.07 19.64 13.34
N THR A 77 -21.28 19.84 12.27
CA THR A 77 -21.70 19.52 10.90
C THR A 77 -20.58 18.85 10.08
N PRO A 78 -20.91 17.86 9.23
CA PRO A 78 -19.93 17.20 8.37
C PRO A 78 -19.61 17.99 7.09
N PHE A 79 -20.38 19.04 6.79
CA PHE A 79 -20.36 19.75 5.51
C PHE A 79 -19.40 20.93 5.48
N LEU A 80 -18.25 20.82 6.14
CA LEU A 80 -17.21 21.82 6.00
C LEU A 80 -16.20 21.47 4.89
N PRO A 81 -15.66 22.48 4.19
CA PRO A 81 -14.67 22.28 3.13
C PRO A 81 -13.37 21.62 3.63
N CYS A 82 -13.09 21.64 4.93
CA CYS A 82 -11.99 20.88 5.53
C CYS A 82 -12.29 19.36 5.57
N HIS A 83 -13.50 18.95 5.93
CA HIS A 83 -13.93 17.55 5.97
C HIS A 83 -14.06 16.96 4.57
N VAL A 84 -14.60 17.74 3.62
CA VAL A 84 -14.66 17.37 2.20
C VAL A 84 -13.27 17.07 1.64
N ARG A 85 -12.28 17.94 1.91
CA ARG A 85 -10.89 17.71 1.49
C ARG A 85 -10.29 16.46 2.14
N ALA A 86 -10.59 16.20 3.41
CA ALA A 86 -10.13 14.98 4.09
C ALA A 86 -10.73 13.71 3.48
N VAL A 87 -12.04 13.69 3.17
CA VAL A 87 -12.71 12.56 2.49
C VAL A 87 -12.12 12.34 1.09
N ARG A 88 -11.88 13.42 0.34
CA ARG A 88 -11.21 13.35 -0.96
C ARG A 88 -9.81 12.75 -0.83
N GLY A 89 -9.05 13.15 0.20
CA GLY A 89 -7.75 12.59 0.53
C GLY A 89 -7.81 11.09 0.86
N ILE A 90 -8.83 10.64 1.61
CA ILE A 90 -9.06 9.21 1.88
C ILE A 90 -9.28 8.45 0.57
N GLY A 91 -10.14 8.96 -0.33
CA GLY A 91 -10.38 8.33 -1.63
C GLY A 91 -9.10 8.16 -2.45
N LEU A 92 -8.27 9.20 -2.52
CA LEU A 92 -6.97 9.15 -3.20
C LEU A 92 -6.00 8.14 -2.56
N LEU A 93 -5.93 8.08 -1.22
CA LEU A 93 -5.10 7.12 -0.50
C LEU A 93 -5.58 5.67 -0.71
N VAL A 94 -6.89 5.44 -0.80
CA VAL A 94 -7.46 4.13 -1.11
C VAL A 94 -7.14 3.71 -2.54
N MET A 95 -7.16 4.63 -3.51
CA MET A 95 -6.69 4.32 -4.87
C MET A 95 -5.18 4.01 -4.88
N ALA A 96 -4.38 4.74 -4.10
CA ALA A 96 -2.95 4.47 -3.94
C ALA A 96 -2.69 3.08 -3.32
N LEU A 97 -3.53 2.62 -2.38
CA LEU A 97 -3.48 1.24 -1.89
C LEU A 97 -3.70 0.21 -3.00
N GLY A 98 -4.55 0.53 -3.98
CA GLY A 98 -4.76 -0.31 -5.15
C GLY A 98 -3.50 -0.49 -6.02
N LEU A 99 -2.63 0.51 -6.07
CA LEU A 99 -1.32 0.43 -6.71
C LEU A 99 -0.34 -0.38 -5.85
N LEU A 100 -0.34 -0.15 -4.53
CA LEU A 100 0.54 -0.87 -3.60
C LEU A 100 0.21 -2.36 -3.50
N ARG A 101 -1.04 -2.75 -3.70
CA ARG A 101 -1.49 -4.14 -3.67
C ARG A 101 -1.64 -4.79 -5.06
N GLY A 102 -1.32 -4.06 -6.12
CA GLY A 102 -1.26 -4.59 -7.49
C GLY A 102 0.06 -5.34 -7.74
N SER A 103 0.29 -5.77 -8.99
CA SER A 103 1.52 -6.50 -9.39
C SER A 103 2.75 -5.60 -9.62
N LEU A 104 2.70 -4.33 -9.18
CA LEU A 104 3.86 -3.42 -9.19
C LEU A 104 5.12 -4.00 -8.51
N PRO A 105 5.02 -4.69 -7.35
CA PRO A 105 6.17 -5.37 -6.75
C PRO A 105 6.74 -6.45 -7.67
N GLU A 106 5.87 -7.24 -8.30
CA GLU A 106 6.27 -8.29 -9.24
C GLU A 106 7.04 -7.69 -10.43
N LEU A 107 6.56 -6.57 -10.98
CA LEU A 107 7.23 -5.87 -12.09
C LEU A 107 8.59 -5.29 -11.69
N LEU A 108 8.70 -4.74 -10.48
CA LEU A 108 9.97 -4.31 -9.90
C LEU A 108 10.96 -5.48 -9.79
N TYR A 109 10.49 -6.66 -9.37
CA TYR A 109 11.32 -7.86 -9.34
C TYR A 109 11.80 -8.27 -10.74
N THR A 110 10.90 -8.27 -11.72
CA THR A 110 11.21 -8.66 -13.11
C THR A 110 12.19 -7.69 -13.77
N VAL A 111 12.00 -6.38 -13.61
CA VAL A 111 12.88 -5.34 -14.19
C VAL A 111 14.28 -5.36 -13.57
N CYS A 112 14.39 -5.70 -12.28
CA CYS A 112 15.68 -5.89 -11.62
C CYS A 112 16.37 -7.21 -12.00
N GLY A 113 15.83 -7.97 -12.96
CA GLY A 113 16.44 -9.18 -13.51
C GLY A 113 16.15 -10.45 -12.70
N PHE A 114 15.17 -10.42 -11.81
CA PHE A 114 14.75 -11.60 -11.04
C PHE A 114 13.56 -12.27 -11.70
N ALA A 115 13.77 -13.48 -12.24
CA ALA A 115 12.68 -14.31 -12.73
C ALA A 115 11.89 -14.88 -11.53
N LEU A 116 10.75 -14.26 -11.21
CA LEU A 116 9.75 -14.87 -10.33
C LEU A 116 8.87 -15.78 -11.21
N GLU A 117 9.08 -17.09 -11.17
CA GLU A 117 8.20 -18.02 -11.88
C GLU A 117 6.82 -18.07 -11.20
N ARG A 118 5.82 -17.55 -11.91
CA ARG A 118 4.40 -17.62 -11.59
C ARG A 118 3.93 -19.04 -11.88
N GLN A 119 3.77 -19.88 -10.87
CA GLN A 119 3.42 -21.28 -11.14
C GLN A 119 1.91 -21.52 -11.18
N GLU A 120 1.40 -21.75 -12.40
CA GLU A 120 0.34 -22.74 -12.62
C GLU A 120 0.96 -24.13 -12.39
N THR A 121 0.38 -24.86 -11.43
CA THR A 121 0.70 -26.22 -10.99
C THR A 121 1.44 -27.10 -11.99
N LEU A 122 2.68 -27.52 -11.68
CA LEU A 122 3.26 -28.81 -12.12
C LEU A 122 4.58 -29.15 -11.39
N LEU A 123 4.56 -30.28 -10.70
CA LEU A 123 5.68 -30.88 -9.97
C LEU A 123 6.99 -30.94 -10.79
N ARG A 124 7.99 -30.11 -10.43
CA ARG A 124 9.41 -30.48 -10.31
C ARG A 124 10.24 -29.25 -9.90
N GLY A 125 10.81 -29.33 -8.68
CA GLY A 125 11.95 -28.55 -8.19
C GLY A 125 12.09 -27.09 -8.66
N GLY A 126 11.52 -26.14 -7.92
CA GLY A 126 11.70 -24.71 -8.18
C GLY A 126 11.12 -23.87 -7.04
N VAL A 127 11.74 -22.72 -6.78
CA VAL A 127 11.55 -21.84 -5.63
C VAL A 127 10.09 -21.46 -5.43
N ARG A 128 9.61 -21.47 -4.18
CA ARG A 128 8.24 -21.06 -3.85
C ARG A 128 8.26 -19.82 -2.97
N ILE A 129 8.15 -18.63 -3.58
CA ILE A 129 7.81 -17.40 -2.86
C ILE A 129 6.30 -17.21 -3.06
N VAL A 130 5.50 -17.58 -2.07
CA VAL A 130 4.04 -17.36 -2.11
C VAL A 130 3.77 -15.91 -1.75
N MET A 131 3.68 -15.04 -2.75
CA MET A 131 2.91 -13.80 -2.62
C MET A 131 1.49 -14.08 -3.12
N GLU A 132 0.51 -13.69 -2.31
CA GLU A 132 -0.91 -13.89 -2.56
C GLU A 132 -1.28 -13.26 -3.92
N ALA A 133 -1.67 -14.10 -4.87
CA ALA A 133 -1.86 -13.74 -6.27
C ALA A 133 -3.00 -12.72 -6.45
N GLY A 134 -2.64 -11.44 -6.64
CA GLY A 134 -3.51 -10.47 -7.28
C GLY A 134 -3.46 -10.68 -8.79
N GLY A 135 -4.51 -11.26 -9.37
CA GLY A 135 -4.50 -11.70 -10.78
C GLY A 135 -4.07 -10.61 -11.77
N GLY A 136 -2.88 -10.78 -12.37
CA GLY A 136 -2.43 -10.25 -13.67
C GLY A 136 -2.50 -8.74 -13.95
N SER A 137 -3.13 -7.94 -13.08
CA SER A 137 -3.36 -6.53 -13.29
C SER A 137 -2.40 -5.71 -12.44
N LEU A 138 -1.75 -4.74 -13.07
CA LEU A 138 -0.86 -3.78 -12.41
C LEU A 138 -1.55 -3.02 -11.28
N ILE A 139 -2.89 -2.94 -11.36
CA ILE A 139 -3.73 -2.19 -10.45
C ILE A 139 -4.77 -3.14 -9.89
N ASN A 140 -4.95 -3.12 -8.57
CA ASN A 140 -6.08 -3.81 -7.96
C ASN A 140 -7.36 -2.98 -8.16
N TRP A 141 -8.16 -3.39 -9.15
CA TRP A 141 -9.40 -2.70 -9.53
C TRP A 141 -10.40 -2.55 -8.39
N ASN A 142 -10.43 -3.47 -7.42
CA ASN A 142 -11.34 -3.38 -6.28
C ASN A 142 -11.05 -2.13 -5.43
N TYR A 143 -9.78 -1.86 -5.17
CA TYR A 143 -9.35 -0.66 -4.44
C TYR A 143 -9.51 0.61 -5.26
N LEU A 144 -9.30 0.52 -6.58
CA LEU A 144 -9.52 1.65 -7.47
C LEU A 144 -10.99 2.07 -7.49
N LEU A 145 -11.91 1.11 -7.63
CA LEU A 145 -13.34 1.34 -7.59
C LEU A 145 -13.79 1.85 -6.23
N LEU A 146 -13.30 1.24 -5.14
CA LEU A 146 -13.62 1.70 -3.79
C LEU A 146 -13.17 3.15 -3.56
N GLY A 147 -11.95 3.49 -3.95
CA GLY A 147 -11.44 4.86 -3.86
C GLY A 147 -12.22 5.84 -4.75
N GLY A 148 -12.67 5.38 -5.92
CA GLY A 148 -13.58 6.10 -6.81
C GLY A 148 -14.93 6.42 -6.15
N VAL A 149 -15.55 5.44 -5.48
CA VAL A 149 -16.79 5.65 -4.72
C VAL A 149 -16.59 6.68 -3.61
N VAL A 150 -15.48 6.59 -2.86
CA VAL A 150 -15.16 7.56 -1.79
C VAL A 150 -14.93 8.96 -2.37
N LEU A 151 -14.30 9.07 -3.55
CA LEU A 151 -14.17 10.35 -4.26
C LEU A 151 -15.53 10.92 -4.68
N CYS A 152 -16.44 10.11 -5.20
CA CYS A 152 -17.80 10.55 -5.54
C CYS A 152 -18.55 11.05 -4.29
N LEU A 153 -18.41 10.34 -3.16
CA LEU A 153 -18.96 10.80 -1.88
C LEU A 153 -18.38 12.16 -1.46
N SER A 154 -17.09 12.40 -1.69
CA SER A 154 -16.49 13.72 -1.41
C SER A 154 -17.17 14.86 -2.18
N TYR A 155 -17.60 14.62 -3.43
CA TYR A 155 -18.36 15.62 -4.20
C TYR A 155 -19.78 15.81 -3.67
N ALA A 156 -20.44 14.75 -3.21
CA ALA A 156 -21.75 14.88 -2.56
C ALA A 156 -21.67 15.72 -1.27
N PHE A 157 -20.62 15.52 -0.46
CA PHE A 157 -20.38 16.37 0.72
C PHE A 157 -20.03 17.81 0.35
N ALA A 158 -19.28 18.03 -0.75
CA ALA A 158 -18.97 19.37 -1.25
C ALA A 158 -20.25 20.12 -1.67
N TYR A 159 -21.16 19.42 -2.34
CA TYR A 159 -22.46 19.97 -2.72
C TYR A 159 -23.33 20.28 -1.50
N GLY A 160 -23.37 19.40 -0.50
CA GLY A 160 -24.05 19.66 0.77
C GLY A 160 -23.49 20.89 1.51
N ALA A 161 -22.17 21.10 1.47
CA ALA A 161 -21.53 22.30 2.02
C ALA A 161 -22.00 23.58 1.33
N HIS A 162 -22.14 23.55 0.01
CA HIS A 162 -22.62 24.69 -0.77
C HIS A 162 -24.07 25.03 -0.44
N LEU A 163 -24.95 24.02 -0.38
CA LEU A 163 -26.37 24.22 -0.01
C LEU A 163 -26.51 24.80 1.40
N GLN A 164 -25.64 24.39 2.32
CA GLN A 164 -25.68 24.89 3.68
C GLN A 164 -25.22 26.35 3.77
N GLN A 165 -24.26 26.77 2.94
CA GLN A 165 -23.87 28.18 2.82
C GLN A 165 -25.00 29.05 2.24
N GLU A 166 -25.66 28.58 1.18
CA GLU A 166 -26.79 29.29 0.58
C GLU A 166 -27.95 29.46 1.57
N ALA A 167 -28.24 28.43 2.37
CA ALA A 167 -29.28 28.51 3.40
C ALA A 167 -28.93 29.56 4.48
N ASP A 168 -27.69 29.57 4.97
CA ASP A 168 -27.23 30.52 6.00
C ASP A 168 -27.22 31.98 5.50
N GLU A 169 -27.00 32.23 4.20
CA GLU A 169 -27.05 33.59 3.61
C GLU A 169 -28.47 34.11 3.34
N THR A 170 -29.49 33.25 3.41
CA THR A 170 -30.90 33.63 3.16
C THR A 170 -31.71 33.91 4.43
N LEU A 171 -31.10 33.75 5.61
CA LEU A 171 -31.68 34.03 6.94
C LEU A 171 -31.12 35.33 7.53
#